data_AF-A0A4E0QYV0-F1
#
_entry.id   AF-A0A4E0QYV0-F1
#
_cell.length_a   1.000
_cell.length_b   1.000
_cell.length_c   1.000
_cell.angle_alpha   90.00
_cell.angle_beta   90.00
_cell.angle_gamma   90.00
#
_symmetry.space_group_name_H-M   'P 1'
#
loop_
_entity.id
_entity.type
_entity.pdbx_description
1 polymer ?
#
loop_
_entity_poly.entity_id
_entity_poly.type
_entity_poly.pdbx_seq_one_letter_code
_entity_poly.pdbx_strand_id
1 'polypeptide(L)'
;AGSRPTKVALGVPGGFELPQDRYTVTEHWALVNLQDGTRLELPTPADTPKEDTSHLKDLNLPSRLATAINVIQRAESAILVEERASGVEAWEEENMRLISSHAMNLKQLDNGVRIAPS
;
A
#
# COMPACT_ATOMS: atom_id res chain seq x y z
N ALA A 1 12.03 -26.15 38.48
CA ALA A 1 12.15 -25.89 37.03
C ALA A 1 11.54 -24.52 36.75
N GLY A 2 12.32 -23.55 36.27
CA GLY A 2 11.89 -22.16 36.12
C GLY A 2 10.81 -21.99 35.03
N SER A 3 9.73 -21.29 35.36
CA SER A 3 8.66 -20.95 34.44
C SER A 3 9.17 -19.98 33.37
N ARG A 4 9.00 -20.33 32.09
CA ARG A 4 9.32 -19.42 30.98
C ARG A 4 8.34 -18.23 31.02
N PRO A 5 8.82 -16.99 30.85
CA PRO A 5 7.93 -15.84 30.84
C PRO A 5 6.98 -15.90 29.63
N THR A 6 5.68 -15.84 29.90
CA THR A 6 4.63 -15.81 28.88
C THR A 6 4.32 -14.36 28.52
N LYS A 7 4.47 -14.02 27.24
CA LYS A 7 4.16 -12.68 26.71
C LYS A 7 2.65 -12.43 26.80
N VAL A 8 2.24 -11.46 27.60
CA VAL A 8 0.84 -11.06 27.77
C VAL A 8 0.43 -10.21 26.56
N ALA A 9 -0.66 -10.59 25.89
CA ALA A 9 -1.26 -9.76 24.85
C ALA A 9 -2.05 -8.63 25.52
N LEU A 10 -1.45 -7.44 25.59
CA LEU A 10 -2.13 -6.22 26.00
C LEU A 10 -2.92 -5.67 24.79
N GLY A 11 -4.25 -5.74 24.84
CA GLY A 11 -5.12 -5.19 23.81
C GLY A 11 -6.61 -5.40 24.12
N VAL A 12 -7.45 -4.49 23.61
CA VAL A 12 -8.93 -4.56 23.73
C VAL A 12 -9.52 -5.59 22.75
N PRO A 13 -10.56 -6.35 23.15
CA PRO A 13 -11.27 -7.24 22.24
C PRO A 13 -11.99 -6.41 21.17
N GLY A 14 -11.59 -6.62 19.92
CA GLY A 14 -11.99 -5.79 18.77
C GLY A 14 -10.81 -5.29 17.94
N GLY A 15 -9.59 -5.32 18.50
CA GLY A 15 -8.41 -4.78 17.84
C GLY A 15 -8.43 -3.25 17.82
N PHE A 16 -7.40 -2.67 17.21
CA PHE A 16 -7.33 -1.25 16.89
C PHE A 16 -7.56 -1.14 15.38
N GLU A 17 -8.47 -0.27 14.95
CA GLU A 17 -8.52 0.14 13.55
C GLU A 17 -7.18 0.80 13.23
N LEU A 18 -6.34 0.10 12.48
CA LEU A 18 -5.25 0.79 11.81
C LEU A 18 -5.89 1.72 10.78
N PRO A 19 -5.47 2.99 10.67
CA PRO A 19 -5.82 3.81 9.52
C PRO A 19 -5.46 2.99 8.28
N GLN A 20 -6.47 2.66 7.48
CA GLN A 20 -6.34 1.71 6.36
C GLN A 20 -5.31 2.19 5.33
N ASP A 21 -5.02 3.48 5.27
CA ASP A 21 -4.01 4.05 4.39
C ASP A 21 -2.85 4.66 5.19
N ARG A 22 -1.81 3.87 5.47
CA ARG A 22 -0.55 4.39 6.02
C ARG A 22 0.38 5.00 4.97
N TYR A 23 0.10 4.80 3.69
CA TYR A 23 1.00 5.19 2.61
C TYR A 23 0.21 5.70 1.40
N THR A 24 0.51 6.92 0.99
CA THR A 24 0.13 7.44 -0.33
C THR A 24 1.29 7.21 -1.29
N VAL A 25 1.05 6.42 -2.33
CA VAL A 25 2.01 6.22 -3.43
C VAL A 25 1.75 7.26 -4.50
N THR A 26 2.80 8.02 -4.86
CA THR A 26 2.76 9.00 -5.95
C THR A 26 3.76 8.61 -7.02
N GLU A 27 3.29 8.44 -8.25
CA GLU A 27 4.13 8.10 -9.40
C GLU A 27 4.54 9.36 -10.16
N HIS A 28 5.80 9.40 -10.57
CA HIS A 28 6.35 10.47 -11.41
C HIS A 28 7.08 9.86 -12.60
N TRP A 29 6.72 10.28 -13.81
CA TRP A 29 7.23 9.73 -15.05
C TRP A 29 8.13 10.74 -15.74
N ALA A 30 9.24 10.28 -16.31
CA ALA A 30 10.07 11.13 -17.15
C ALA A 30 10.81 10.33 -18.23
N LEU A 31 10.99 10.98 -19.38
CA LEU A 31 11.91 10.53 -20.42
C LEU A 31 13.27 11.18 -20.17
N VAL A 32 14.31 10.36 -20.02
CA VAL A 32 15.68 10.85 -19.75
C VAL A 32 16.60 10.40 -20.87
N ASN A 33 17.34 11.35 -21.46
CA ASN A 33 18.46 11.05 -22.32
C ASN A 33 19.73 10.94 -21.47
N LEU A 34 20.36 9.76 -21.46
CA LEU A 34 21.51 9.50 -20.60
C LEU A 34 22.79 10.19 -21.07
N GLN A 35 22.90 10.54 -22.35
CA GLN A 35 24.14 11.11 -22.90
C GLN A 35 24.34 12.57 -22.50
N ASP A 36 23.26 13.35 -22.47
CA ASP A 36 23.27 14.78 -22.16
C ASP A 36 22.55 15.12 -20.84
N GLY A 37 21.91 14.13 -20.21
CA GLY A 37 21.15 14.31 -18.98
C GLY A 37 19.83 15.06 -19.16
N THR A 38 19.39 15.30 -20.40
CA THR A 38 18.13 15.99 -20.65
C THR A 38 16.96 15.15 -20.13
N ARG A 39 16.03 15.83 -19.46
CA ARG A 39 14.88 15.21 -18.79
C ARG A 39 13.60 15.92 -19.22
N LEU A 40 12.63 15.13 -19.64
CA LEU A 40 11.28 15.58 -19.97
C LEU A 40 10.31 14.91 -19.00
N GLU A 41 9.64 15.70 -18.17
CA GLU A 41 8.57 15.20 -17.31
C GLU A 41 7.39 14.75 -18.16
N LEU A 42 6.85 13.59 -17.85
CA LEU A 42 5.72 12.98 -18.53
C LEU A 42 4.50 13.00 -17.61
N PRO A 43 3.32 13.37 -18.11
CA PRO A 43 2.10 13.29 -17.33
C PRO A 43 1.73 11.84 -17.05
N THR A 44 1.13 11.62 -15.88
CA THR A 44 0.55 10.34 -15.49
C THR A 44 -0.65 10.05 -16.39
N PRO A 45 -0.76 8.85 -16.99
CA PRO A 45 -1.92 8.50 -17.80
C PRO A 45 -3.20 8.55 -16.94
N ALA A 46 -4.25 9.14 -17.48
CA ALA A 46 -5.59 9.02 -16.91
C ALA A 46 -6.15 7.61 -17.15
N ASP A 47 -7.22 7.28 -16.42
CA ASP A 47 -7.91 5.99 -16.55
C ASP A 47 -8.77 5.95 -17.84
N THR A 48 -8.09 5.97 -18.98
CA THR A 48 -8.67 5.96 -20.34
C THR A 48 -8.32 4.65 -21.06
N PRO A 49 -8.89 4.35 -22.25
CA PRO A 49 -8.57 3.12 -22.99
C PRO A 49 -7.07 3.00 -23.32
N LYS A 50 -6.54 1.77 -23.40
CA LYS A 50 -5.08 1.52 -23.58
C LYS A 50 -4.46 2.21 -24.80
N GLU A 51 -5.23 2.37 -25.86
CA GLU A 51 -4.82 3.02 -27.12
C GLU A 51 -4.69 4.55 -27.00
N ASP A 52 -5.29 5.14 -25.95
CA ASP A 52 -5.36 6.57 -25.79
C ASP A 52 -4.01 7.15 -25.35
N THR A 53 -3.50 8.05 -26.19
CA THR A 53 -2.25 8.80 -26.03
C THR A 53 -2.52 10.29 -25.83
N SER A 54 -3.76 10.68 -25.52
CA SER A 54 -4.19 12.06 -25.37
C SER A 54 -3.34 12.86 -24.37
N HIS A 55 -2.93 12.24 -23.26
CA HIS A 55 -2.09 12.86 -22.23
C HIS A 55 -0.69 13.23 -22.72
N LEU A 56 -0.21 12.64 -23.82
CA LEU A 56 1.12 12.92 -24.39
C LEU A 56 1.08 13.89 -25.57
N LYS A 57 -0.11 14.31 -26.03
CA LYS A 57 -0.25 15.12 -27.26
C LYS A 57 0.49 16.46 -27.17
N ASP A 58 0.44 17.11 -26.01
CA ASP A 58 1.04 18.43 -25.81
C ASP A 58 2.57 18.40 -25.81
N LEU A 59 3.18 17.23 -25.66
CA LEU A 59 4.63 17.04 -25.66
C LEU A 59 5.24 16.95 -27.07
N ASN A 60 4.40 16.91 -28.11
CA ASN A 60 4.81 16.90 -29.51
C ASN A 60 5.85 15.80 -29.84
N LEU A 61 5.70 14.64 -29.21
CA LEU A 61 6.60 13.49 -29.36
C LEU A 61 6.36 12.76 -30.68
N PRO A 62 7.38 12.10 -31.27
CA PRO A 62 7.19 11.20 -32.40
C PRO A 62 6.16 10.12 -32.06
N SER A 63 5.29 9.79 -33.02
CA SER A 63 4.16 8.86 -32.81
C SER A 63 4.60 7.54 -32.18
N ARG A 64 5.69 6.94 -32.71
CA ARG A 64 6.26 5.69 -32.18
C ARG A 64 6.72 5.81 -30.72
N LEU A 65 7.30 6.94 -30.35
CA LEU A 65 7.78 7.18 -28.98
C LEU A 65 6.60 7.39 -28.03
N ALA A 66 5.60 8.17 -28.43
CA ALA A 66 4.38 8.36 -27.64
C ALA A 66 3.65 7.03 -27.39
N THR A 67 3.55 6.17 -28.41
CA THR A 67 2.97 4.83 -28.26
C THR A 67 3.78 3.96 -27.29
N ALA A 68 5.11 3.95 -27.41
CA ALA A 68 5.97 3.17 -26.53
C ALA A 68 5.85 3.60 -25.06
N ILE A 69 5.90 4.91 -24.81
CA ILE A 69 5.71 5.50 -23.47
C ILE A 69 4.35 5.09 -22.90
N ASN A 70 3.28 5.24 -23.67
CA ASN A 70 1.92 4.91 -23.22
C ASN A 70 1.76 3.42 -22.86
N VAL A 71 2.35 2.51 -23.64
CA VAL A 71 2.32 1.06 -23.34
C VAL A 71 3.08 0.76 -22.05
N ILE A 72 4.24 1.37 -21.84
CA ILE A 72 5.07 1.18 -20.63
C ILE A 72 4.33 1.69 -19.40
N GLN A 73 3.85 2.94 -19.42
CA GLN A 73 3.15 3.54 -18.29
C GLN A 73 1.96 2.68 -17.85
N ARG A 74 1.18 2.16 -18.80
CA ARG A 74 0.01 1.32 -18.50
C ARG A 74 0.35 -0.08 -18.02
N ALA A 75 1.46 -0.66 -18.47
CA ALA A 75 1.91 -1.98 -18.02
C ALA A 75 2.40 -1.93 -16.57
N GLU A 76 3.21 -0.92 -16.24
CA GLU A 76 3.72 -0.72 -14.88
C GLU A 76 2.59 -0.39 -13.89
N SER A 77 1.61 0.45 -14.27
CA SER A 77 0.44 0.70 -13.41
C SER A 77 -0.33 -0.58 -13.09
N ALA A 78 -0.43 -1.54 -14.03
CA ALA A 78 -1.10 -2.82 -13.78
C ALA A 78 -0.32 -3.70 -12.79
N ILE A 79 1.00 -3.81 -12.96
CA ILE A 79 1.88 -4.57 -12.06
C ILE A 79 1.83 -3.99 -10.65
N LEU A 80 1.85 -2.67 -10.52
CA LEU A 80 1.86 -1.98 -9.24
C LEU A 80 0.50 -2.08 -8.51
N VAL A 81 -0.59 -2.29 -9.24
CA VAL A 81 -1.91 -2.63 -8.68
C VAL A 81 -1.94 -4.07 -8.16
N GLU A 82 -1.38 -5.02 -8.92
CA GLU A 82 -1.29 -6.43 -8.52
C GLU A 82 -0.36 -6.63 -7.30
N GLU A 83 0.78 -5.94 -7.27
CA GLU A 83 1.70 -5.94 -6.12
C GLU A 83 1.04 -5.36 -4.86
N ARG A 84 0.25 -4.29 -5.00
CA ARG A 84 -0.54 -3.75 -3.88
C ARG A 84 -1.58 -4.73 -3.38
N ALA A 85 -2.30 -5.41 -4.28
CA ALA A 85 -3.30 -6.40 -3.90
C ALA A 85 -2.67 -7.58 -3.15
N SER A 86 -1.57 -8.12 -3.68
CA SER A 86 -0.85 -9.25 -3.06
C SER A 86 -0.13 -8.88 -1.75
N GLY A 87 0.41 -7.66 -1.63
CA GLY A 87 1.04 -7.19 -0.40
C GLY A 87 0.05 -7.03 0.76
N VAL A 88 -1.19 -6.63 0.48
CA VAL A 88 -2.27 -6.57 1.48
C VAL A 88 -2.67 -7.98 1.91
N GLU A 89 -2.88 -8.89 0.95
CA GLU A 89 -3.26 -10.28 1.21
C GLU A 89 -2.20 -11.03 2.05
N ALA A 90 -0.92 -10.90 1.69
CA ALA A 90 0.19 -11.51 2.43
C ALA A 90 0.34 -10.96 3.86
N TRP A 91 0.09 -9.66 4.05
CA TRP A 91 0.15 -9.05 5.38
C TRP A 91 -1.00 -9.52 6.28
N GLU A 92 -2.20 -9.69 5.73
CA GLU A 92 -3.35 -10.23 6.45
C GLU A 92 -3.16 -11.71 6.83
N GLU A 93 -2.56 -12.52 5.96
CA GLU A 93 -2.26 -13.92 6.23
C GLU A 93 -1.18 -14.08 7.33
N GLU A 94 -0.11 -13.27 7.28
CA GLU A 94 0.97 -13.31 8.28
C GLU A 94 0.52 -12.77 9.67
N ASN A 95 -0.40 -11.80 9.69
CA ASN A 95 -0.89 -11.19 10.93
C ASN A 95 -2.29 -11.68 11.35
N MET A 96 -2.71 -12.87 10.91
CA MET A 96 -4.01 -13.43 11.30
C MET A 96 -4.10 -13.62 12.82
N ARG A 97 -4.80 -12.69 13.50
CA ARG A 97 -4.96 -12.72 14.96
C ARG A 97 -6.08 -13.70 15.33
N LEU A 98 -5.68 -14.89 15.76
CA LEU A 98 -6.62 -15.86 16.32
C LEU A 98 -7.31 -15.28 17.57
N ILE A 99 -8.64 -15.40 17.62
CA ILE A 99 -9.43 -15.01 18.79
C ILE A 99 -9.04 -15.94 19.94
N SER A 100 -8.68 -15.35 21.10
CA SER A 100 -8.38 -16.13 22.30
C SER A 100 -9.57 -16.99 22.72
N SER A 101 -9.33 -18.25 23.08
CA SER A 101 -10.33 -19.16 23.68
C SER A 101 -10.98 -18.61 24.95
N HIS A 102 -10.33 -17.64 25.60
CA HIS A 102 -10.80 -17.00 26.82
C HIS A 102 -11.43 -15.63 26.57
N ALA A 103 -11.49 -15.14 25.33
CA ALA A 103 -12.00 -13.80 25.02
C ALA A 103 -13.42 -13.56 25.59
N MET A 104 -14.27 -14.59 25.56
CA MET A 104 -15.65 -14.50 26.08
C MET A 104 -15.78 -14.79 27.58
N ASN A 105 -14.78 -15.42 28.20
CA ASN A 105 -14.86 -15.95 29.56
C ASN A 105 -13.78 -15.40 30.50
N LEU A 106 -13.08 -14.33 30.09
CA LEU A 106 -11.98 -13.76 30.86
C LEU A 106 -12.51 -13.07 32.11
N LYS A 107 -12.16 -13.59 33.29
CA LYS A 107 -12.53 -12.96 34.56
C LYS A 107 -11.67 -11.72 34.78
N GLN A 108 -12.29 -10.56 34.84
CA GLN A 108 -11.65 -9.29 35.18
C GLN A 108 -11.84 -8.99 36.67
N LEU A 109 -10.78 -8.56 37.34
CA LEU A 109 -10.85 -8.14 38.74
C LEU A 109 -11.29 -6.67 38.79
N ASP A 110 -12.30 -6.37 39.60
CA ASP A 110 -12.72 -5.00 39.87
C ASP A 110 -11.83 -4.40 40.96
N ASN A 111 -10.73 -3.77 40.55
CA ASN A 111 -9.79 -3.13 41.46
C ASN A 111 -10.00 -1.61 41.59
N GLY A 112 -11.05 -1.05 40.98
CA GLY A 112 -11.36 0.39 41.04
C GLY A 112 -10.32 1.32 40.39
N VAL A 113 -9.27 0.79 39.77
CA VAL A 113 -8.21 1.58 39.14
C VAL A 113 -8.62 1.92 37.71
N ARG A 114 -8.76 3.21 37.42
CA ARG A 114 -8.95 3.71 36.06
C ARG A 114 -7.60 3.97 35.42
N ILE A 115 -7.37 3.34 34.27
CA ILE A 115 -6.19 3.59 33.44
C ILE A 115 -6.45 4.87 32.63
N ALA A 116 -5.55 5.84 32.73
CA ALA A 116 -5.62 7.08 31.97
C ALA A 116 -5.39 6.81 30.46
N PRO A 117 -5.99 7.60 29.57
CA PRO A 117 -5.86 7.41 28.12
C PRO A 117 -4.46 7.75 27.56
N SER A 118 -3.61 8.43 28.33
CA SER A 118 -2.20 8.72 28.05
C SER A 118 -1.41 8.94 29.33
#